data_AF-S0FGH9-F1
#
_entry.id   AF-S0FGH9-F1
#
_cell.length_a   1.000
_cell.length_b   1.000
_cell.length_c   1.000
_cell.angle_alpha   90.00
_cell.angle_beta   90.00
_cell.angle_gamma   90.00
#
_symmetry.space_group_name_H-M   'P 1'
#
loop_
_entity.id
_entity.type
_entity.pdbx_description
1 polymer ?
#
loop_
_entity_poly.entity_id
_entity_poly.type
_entity_poly.pdbx_seq_one_letter_code
_entity_poly.pdbx_strand_id
1 'polypeptide(L)'
;MIYLENEIIRLALGDWSWNASVAGFINIIGEENVTYDGASAQIPVNCLEDFEDRYFRYFIDTYEKALPWYRIVSFKNTIGFYNENGFEGLDLKKLKSINDYIKDTVKRYLTSNSFKSAFELMGEAERMAELEKNLSKVREPKDDTDFEKVKEEVIGELKKQFEIINKIIEYCGNENGRRFIGAKNVIYTIIRNGWNGISFLNPQTKIKDIYEDYRTYFVDEAREYLAADKQKFRYKCFTCGAPIRDMNNDMSFLNQSGFDTARKPSHVWDFVNDIALCPVCKLIYSCLPAGFVYVNNTGLYINANVNMRYNVRVNRSARDSVLKEGRNETASRRIYKVLVEAMERERIEKSRYELADVQVVRYENERFKFNLLPESTIKLIHKYHDEISGLIRTGYKEGKESYSIYEQVLENIFNNQNLFLLVYKLLHFKTASNKDCFFHMGHVEDILSINAGLIKSLGGMENMDENRNYINEAKNSGYHLRKAFMKNNEKTGKIPGISYRLLNALKTGNRNMFMDVLLNSYLYTGNKVPAVISEIFRSDELFSTIGYSFVTGFIAERSDDSGNEANNEKTVNGEEN
;
A
#
# COMPACT_ATOMS: atom_id res chain seq x y z
N MET A 1 20.73 -2.06 -24.23
CA MET A 1 21.30 -2.59 -25.49
C MET A 1 20.91 -4.07 -25.61
N ILE A 2 20.13 -4.43 -26.63
CA ILE A 2 19.83 -5.83 -26.96
C ILE A 2 20.81 -6.28 -28.05
N TYR A 3 21.68 -7.24 -27.75
CA TYR A 3 22.45 -7.98 -28.74
C TYR A 3 21.75 -9.32 -28.97
N LEU A 4 21.52 -9.68 -30.23
CA LEU A 4 20.98 -10.97 -30.64
C LEU A 4 22.17 -11.84 -31.09
N GLU A 5 22.70 -12.66 -30.18
CA GLU A 5 23.32 -13.93 -30.58
C GLU A 5 22.23 -14.99 -30.41
N ASN A 6 22.00 -15.78 -31.47
CA ASN A 6 20.80 -16.57 -31.71
C ASN A 6 20.15 -17.20 -30.45
N GLU A 7 18.83 -17.02 -30.33
CA GLU A 7 17.93 -17.58 -29.30
C GLU A 7 17.88 -16.90 -27.92
N ILE A 8 18.55 -15.76 -27.70
CA ILE A 8 18.52 -15.06 -26.40
C ILE A 8 18.02 -13.61 -26.50
N ILE A 9 17.10 -13.24 -25.60
CA ILE A 9 16.64 -11.88 -25.32
C ILE A 9 17.46 -11.33 -24.15
N ARG A 10 18.17 -10.22 -24.36
CA ARG A 10 18.90 -9.51 -23.29
C ARG A 10 18.15 -8.27 -22.83
N LEU A 11 17.68 -8.24 -21.58
CA LEU A 11 16.99 -7.10 -20.98
C LEU A 11 17.90 -6.44 -19.95
N ALA A 12 18.20 -5.16 -20.10
CA ALA A 12 18.98 -4.38 -19.14
C ALA A 12 18.07 -3.45 -18.33
N LEU A 13 18.45 -3.14 -17.09
CA LEU A 13 17.77 -2.13 -16.28
C LEU A 13 17.83 -0.74 -16.97
N GLY A 14 16.78 0.04 -16.78
CA GLY A 14 16.54 1.39 -17.31
C GLY A 14 15.72 2.21 -16.31
N ASP A 15 14.65 2.88 -16.78
CA ASP A 15 13.74 3.61 -15.91
C ASP A 15 12.79 2.70 -15.12
N TRP A 16 12.05 3.28 -14.16
CA TRP A 16 11.15 2.54 -13.28
C TRP A 16 10.08 1.73 -14.01
N SER A 17 9.52 2.26 -15.10
CA SER A 17 8.43 1.64 -15.83
C SER A 17 8.94 0.45 -16.64
N TRP A 18 10.12 0.61 -17.25
CA TRP A 18 10.82 -0.49 -17.91
C TRP A 18 11.25 -1.55 -16.90
N ASN A 19 11.84 -1.18 -15.76
CA ASN A 19 12.32 -2.15 -14.77
C ASN A 19 11.17 -2.94 -14.14
N ALA A 20 10.04 -2.29 -13.88
CA ALA A 20 8.83 -2.97 -13.43
C ALA A 20 8.30 -3.93 -14.49
N SER A 21 8.33 -3.52 -15.76
CA SER A 21 7.93 -4.36 -16.89
C SER A 21 8.83 -5.59 -17.05
N VAL A 22 10.15 -5.43 -16.93
CA VAL A 22 11.12 -6.53 -16.96
C VAL A 22 10.93 -7.46 -15.77
N ALA A 23 10.78 -6.93 -14.55
CA ALA A 23 10.51 -7.73 -13.36
C ALA A 23 9.18 -8.51 -13.51
N GLY A 24 8.16 -7.87 -14.06
CA GLY A 24 6.88 -8.51 -14.38
C GLY A 24 7.00 -9.62 -15.40
N PHE A 25 7.75 -9.39 -16.49
CA PHE A 25 8.04 -10.42 -17.49
C PHE A 25 8.75 -11.63 -16.85
N ILE A 26 9.79 -11.39 -16.04
CA ILE A 26 10.52 -12.43 -15.30
C ILE A 26 9.58 -13.20 -14.34
N ASN A 27 8.67 -12.50 -13.66
CA ASN A 27 7.67 -13.14 -12.79
C ASN A 27 6.72 -14.07 -13.56
N ILE A 28 6.39 -13.73 -14.81
CA ILE A 28 5.51 -14.53 -15.67
C ILE A 28 6.22 -15.76 -16.25
N ILE A 29 7.46 -15.60 -16.72
CA ILE A 29 8.20 -16.71 -17.33
C ILE A 29 8.82 -17.66 -16.31
N GLY A 30 9.03 -17.22 -15.06
CA GLY A 30 9.75 -17.96 -14.02
C GLY A 30 11.24 -17.62 -13.97
N GLU A 31 11.79 -17.43 -12.76
CA GLU A 31 13.20 -17.05 -12.55
C GLU A 31 14.17 -18.17 -12.94
N GLU A 32 13.72 -19.43 -12.91
CA GLU A 32 14.47 -20.59 -13.38
C GLU A 32 14.88 -20.50 -14.86
N ASN A 33 14.17 -19.69 -15.64
CA ASN A 33 14.45 -19.46 -17.07
C ASN A 33 15.35 -18.24 -17.33
N VAL A 34 15.95 -17.66 -16.29
CA VAL A 34 16.70 -16.40 -16.39
C VAL A 34 18.15 -16.55 -15.94
N THR A 35 19.08 -16.13 -16.79
CA THR A 35 20.48 -15.93 -16.41
C THR A 35 20.75 -14.46 -16.13
N TYR A 36 21.17 -14.14 -14.90
CA TYR A 36 21.46 -12.77 -14.49
C TYR A 36 22.93 -12.41 -14.72
N ASP A 37 23.16 -11.24 -15.31
CA ASP A 37 24.49 -10.67 -15.55
C ASP A 37 24.47 -9.17 -15.18
N GLY A 38 24.86 -8.85 -13.94
CA GLY A 38 24.86 -7.49 -13.43
C GLY A 38 23.49 -6.81 -13.53
N ALA A 39 23.43 -5.70 -14.26
CA ALA A 39 22.20 -4.96 -14.54
C ALA A 39 21.36 -5.59 -15.68
N SER A 40 21.70 -6.78 -16.18
CA SER A 40 21.00 -7.46 -17.27
C SER A 40 20.44 -8.82 -16.88
N ALA A 41 19.40 -9.25 -17.58
CA ALA A 41 18.86 -10.60 -17.62
C ALA A 41 18.92 -11.13 -19.06
N GLN A 42 19.31 -12.39 -19.21
CA GLN A 42 19.29 -13.14 -20.46
C GLN A 42 18.18 -14.19 -20.38
N ILE A 43 17.29 -14.19 -21.38
CA ILE A 43 16.11 -15.05 -21.44
C ILE A 43 16.07 -15.77 -22.80
N PRO A 44 15.94 -17.10 -22.84
CA PRO A 44 15.70 -17.84 -24.07
C PRO A 44 14.42 -17.40 -24.81
N VAL A 45 14.46 -17.32 -26.15
CA VAL A 45 13.29 -16.91 -26.96
C VAL A 45 12.13 -17.90 -26.86
N ASN A 46 12.37 -19.18 -26.60
CA ASN A 46 11.32 -20.19 -26.39
C ASN A 46 10.45 -19.91 -25.15
N CYS A 47 10.87 -19.03 -24.23
CA CYS A 47 10.02 -18.53 -23.15
C CYS A 47 8.80 -17.74 -23.66
N LEU A 48 8.77 -17.37 -24.94
CA LEU A 48 7.61 -16.76 -25.60
C LEU A 48 6.56 -17.78 -26.08
N GLU A 49 6.83 -19.09 -25.98
CA GLU A 49 5.84 -20.14 -26.28
C GLU A 49 4.76 -20.19 -25.21
N ASP A 50 3.49 -20.22 -25.65
CA ASP A 50 2.29 -20.17 -24.81
C ASP A 50 2.32 -19.03 -23.77
N PHE A 51 2.95 -17.90 -24.14
CA PHE A 51 3.19 -16.80 -23.21
C PHE A 51 1.90 -16.14 -22.73
N GLU A 52 0.88 -16.06 -23.58
CA GLU A 52 -0.47 -15.58 -23.22
C GLU A 52 -1.08 -16.39 -22.07
N ASP A 53 -0.88 -17.71 -22.09
CA ASP A 53 -1.35 -18.63 -21.06
C ASP A 53 -0.63 -18.39 -19.74
N ARG A 54 0.70 -18.26 -19.78
CA ARG A 54 1.54 -17.92 -18.61
C ARG A 54 1.17 -16.54 -18.05
N TYR A 55 0.94 -15.56 -18.91
CA TYR A 55 0.60 -14.19 -18.56
C TYR A 55 -0.66 -14.13 -17.70
N PHE A 56 -1.78 -14.71 -18.17
CA PHE A 56 -3.01 -14.70 -17.38
C PHE A 56 -2.95 -15.61 -16.17
N ARG A 57 -2.31 -16.79 -16.29
CA ARG A 57 -2.13 -17.72 -15.16
C ARG A 57 -1.39 -17.05 -14.01
N TYR A 58 -0.31 -16.32 -14.28
CA TYR A 58 0.42 -15.58 -13.25
C TYR A 58 -0.50 -14.65 -12.43
N PHE A 59 -1.33 -13.84 -13.08
CA PHE A 59 -2.23 -12.93 -12.37
C PHE A 59 -3.34 -13.67 -11.61
N ILE A 60 -3.91 -14.73 -12.21
CA ILE A 60 -4.97 -15.52 -11.59
C ILE A 60 -4.44 -16.20 -10.33
N ASP A 61 -3.27 -16.83 -10.40
CA ASP A 61 -2.64 -17.54 -9.29
C ASP A 61 -2.19 -16.56 -8.19
N THR A 62 -1.55 -15.45 -8.58
CA THR A 62 -1.03 -14.44 -7.64
C THR A 62 -2.17 -13.81 -6.83
N TYR A 63 -3.27 -13.44 -7.48
CA TYR A 63 -4.36 -12.70 -6.85
C TYR A 63 -5.57 -13.57 -6.51
N GLU A 64 -5.44 -14.89 -6.59
CA GLU A 64 -6.55 -15.86 -6.53
C GLU A 64 -7.59 -15.53 -5.45
N LYS A 65 -7.13 -15.41 -4.20
CA LYS A 65 -8.00 -15.16 -3.02
C LYS A 65 -8.72 -13.81 -3.04
N ALA A 66 -8.25 -12.85 -3.84
CA ALA A 66 -8.88 -11.55 -3.99
C ALA A 66 -9.95 -11.53 -5.09
N LEU A 67 -9.88 -12.47 -6.05
CA LEU A 67 -10.75 -12.49 -7.23
C LEU A 67 -12.21 -12.81 -6.86
N PRO A 68 -13.18 -12.13 -7.51
CA PRO A 68 -14.60 -12.51 -7.47
C PRO A 68 -14.84 -14.00 -7.76
N TRP A 69 -14.14 -14.56 -8.76
CA TRP A 69 -14.17 -15.98 -9.09
C TRP A 69 -13.93 -16.88 -7.87
N TYR A 70 -12.83 -16.65 -7.14
CA TYR A 70 -12.47 -17.45 -5.97
C TYR A 70 -13.51 -17.36 -4.85
N ARG A 71 -14.14 -16.19 -4.68
CA ARG A 71 -15.21 -16.00 -3.68
C ARG A 71 -16.40 -16.92 -3.94
N ILE A 72 -16.70 -17.24 -5.20
CA ILE A 72 -17.76 -18.18 -5.56
C ILE A 72 -17.29 -19.62 -5.32
N VAL A 73 -16.16 -20.01 -5.92
CA VAL A 73 -15.73 -21.42 -5.89
C VAL A 73 -15.30 -21.91 -4.50
N SER A 74 -14.73 -21.03 -3.68
CA SER A 74 -14.30 -21.38 -2.31
C SER A 74 -15.46 -21.68 -1.36
N PHE A 75 -16.70 -21.29 -1.69
CA PHE A 75 -17.88 -21.60 -0.89
C PHE A 75 -18.22 -23.10 -0.88
N LYS A 76 -17.59 -23.90 -1.76
CA LYS A 76 -17.66 -25.36 -1.72
C LYS A 76 -17.28 -25.92 -0.34
N ASN A 77 -16.33 -25.30 0.34
CA ASN A 77 -15.91 -25.70 1.68
C ASN A 77 -17.03 -25.49 2.72
N THR A 78 -17.79 -24.39 2.61
CA THR A 78 -18.94 -24.13 3.47
C THR A 78 -20.05 -25.14 3.23
N ILE A 79 -20.33 -25.48 1.97
CA ILE A 79 -21.33 -26.49 1.60
C ILE A 79 -20.91 -27.87 2.14
N GLY A 80 -19.65 -28.26 1.95
CA GLY A 80 -19.08 -29.50 2.48
C GLY A 80 -19.24 -29.60 4.00
N PHE A 81 -18.85 -28.54 4.72
CA PHE A 81 -18.99 -28.47 6.19
C PHE A 81 -20.43 -28.73 6.67
N TYR A 82 -21.43 -28.10 6.04
CA TYR A 82 -22.82 -28.29 6.45
C TYR A 82 -23.40 -29.65 6.03
N ASN A 83 -22.99 -30.17 4.87
CA ASN A 83 -23.43 -31.50 4.42
C ASN A 83 -22.85 -32.61 5.31
N GLU A 84 -21.58 -32.51 5.70
CA GLU A 84 -20.90 -33.50 6.54
C GLU A 84 -21.41 -33.49 7.98
N ASN A 85 -21.62 -32.30 8.57
CA ASN A 85 -22.11 -32.16 9.94
C ASN A 85 -23.64 -32.13 10.05
N GLY A 86 -24.38 -32.46 8.98
CA GLY A 86 -25.84 -32.49 9.02
C GLY A 86 -26.49 -31.17 9.44
N PHE A 87 -25.88 -30.03 9.10
CA PHE A 87 -26.30 -28.68 9.49
C PHE A 87 -26.23 -28.38 11.00
N GLU A 88 -25.44 -29.14 11.76
CA GLU A 88 -25.20 -28.87 13.16
C GLU A 88 -24.59 -27.48 13.38
N GLY A 89 -25.12 -26.76 14.38
CA GLY A 89 -24.70 -25.40 14.70
C GLY A 89 -25.18 -24.32 13.71
N LEU A 90 -26.07 -24.62 12.76
CA LEU A 90 -26.76 -23.58 11.98
C LEU A 90 -27.64 -22.73 12.91
N ASP A 91 -27.46 -21.40 12.82
CA ASP A 91 -28.23 -20.39 13.55
C ASP A 91 -28.71 -19.28 12.60
N LEU A 92 -29.54 -18.35 13.09
CA LEU A 92 -30.08 -17.25 12.28
C LEU A 92 -28.99 -16.35 11.70
N LYS A 93 -27.89 -16.15 12.42
CA LYS A 93 -26.76 -15.31 11.97
C LYS A 93 -26.04 -15.96 10.79
N LYS A 94 -25.80 -17.27 10.85
CA LYS A 94 -25.21 -18.07 9.77
C LYS A 94 -26.14 -18.14 8.56
N LEU A 95 -27.45 -18.32 8.76
CA LEU A 95 -28.44 -18.23 7.69
C LEU A 95 -28.37 -16.88 6.97
N LYS A 96 -28.37 -15.77 7.72
CA LYS A 96 -28.21 -14.42 7.15
C LYS A 96 -26.93 -14.29 6.34
N SER A 97 -25.81 -14.80 6.88
CA SER A 97 -24.53 -14.81 6.15
C SER A 97 -24.58 -15.62 4.85
N ILE A 98 -25.31 -16.76 4.81
CA ILE A 98 -25.50 -17.55 3.59
C ILE A 98 -26.37 -16.79 2.59
N ASN A 99 -27.46 -16.16 3.05
CA ASN A 99 -28.32 -15.35 2.19
C ASN A 99 -27.58 -14.13 1.60
N ASP A 100 -26.73 -13.49 2.38
CA ASP A 100 -25.89 -12.39 1.91
C ASP A 100 -24.86 -12.88 0.90
N TYR A 101 -24.30 -14.09 1.09
CA TYR A 101 -23.47 -14.73 0.06
C TYR A 101 -24.26 -14.97 -1.24
N ILE A 102 -25.46 -15.56 -1.17
CA ILE A 102 -26.29 -15.83 -2.36
C ILE A 102 -26.56 -14.53 -3.13
N LYS A 103 -27.00 -13.48 -2.44
CA LYS A 103 -27.39 -12.20 -3.05
C LYS A 103 -26.18 -11.37 -3.48
N ASP A 104 -25.29 -11.06 -2.55
CA ASP A 104 -24.28 -10.03 -2.72
C ASP A 104 -22.98 -10.57 -3.34
N THR A 105 -22.81 -11.90 -3.38
CA THR A 105 -21.70 -12.57 -4.06
C THR A 105 -22.16 -13.27 -5.33
N VAL A 106 -22.93 -14.37 -5.21
CA VAL A 106 -23.22 -15.24 -6.36
C VAL A 106 -24.07 -14.51 -7.41
N LYS A 107 -25.28 -14.06 -7.06
CA LYS A 107 -26.17 -13.37 -8.01
C LYS A 107 -25.53 -12.11 -8.58
N ARG A 108 -24.91 -11.29 -7.72
CA ARG A 108 -24.21 -10.07 -8.14
C ARG A 108 -23.15 -10.35 -9.21
N TYR A 109 -22.34 -11.38 -9.02
CA TYR A 109 -21.26 -11.68 -9.97
C TYR A 109 -21.76 -12.37 -11.24
N LEU A 110 -22.67 -13.34 -11.13
CA LEU A 110 -23.28 -14.00 -12.30
C LEU A 110 -23.96 -12.99 -13.25
N THR A 111 -24.52 -11.91 -12.71
CA THR A 111 -25.19 -10.87 -13.51
C THR A 111 -24.25 -9.78 -14.04
N SER A 112 -22.98 -9.77 -13.62
CA SER A 112 -21.99 -8.78 -14.03
C SER A 112 -21.52 -8.98 -15.48
N ASN A 113 -21.19 -7.89 -16.17
CA ASN A 113 -20.72 -7.93 -17.56
C ASN A 113 -19.46 -8.79 -17.74
N SER A 114 -18.58 -8.79 -16.72
CA SER A 114 -17.35 -9.58 -16.70
C SER A 114 -17.65 -11.09 -16.77
N PHE A 115 -18.60 -11.58 -15.98
CA PHE A 115 -18.98 -13.00 -15.96
C PHE A 115 -19.84 -13.37 -17.16
N LYS A 116 -20.81 -12.54 -17.54
CA LYS A 116 -21.66 -12.79 -18.73
C LYS A 116 -20.81 -13.02 -19.99
N SER A 117 -19.86 -12.13 -20.25
CA SER A 117 -18.95 -12.29 -21.40
C SER A 117 -18.04 -13.51 -21.30
N ALA A 118 -17.65 -13.94 -20.09
CA ALA A 118 -16.92 -15.20 -19.92
C ALA A 118 -17.81 -16.41 -20.23
N PHE A 119 -19.06 -16.42 -19.76
CA PHE A 119 -20.00 -17.50 -20.04
C PHE A 119 -20.37 -17.59 -21.52
N GLU A 120 -20.45 -16.47 -22.23
CA GLU A 120 -20.63 -16.44 -23.69
C GLU A 120 -19.46 -17.15 -24.40
N LEU A 121 -18.21 -16.85 -24.01
CA LEU A 121 -17.02 -17.50 -24.57
C LEU A 121 -16.98 -19.01 -24.25
N MET A 122 -17.50 -19.41 -23.10
CA MET A 122 -17.57 -20.81 -22.69
C MET A 122 -18.74 -21.57 -23.33
N GLY A 123 -19.70 -20.89 -23.98
CA GLY A 123 -20.94 -21.51 -24.46
C GLY A 123 -21.94 -21.86 -23.35
N GLU A 124 -21.83 -21.27 -22.16
CA GLU A 124 -22.60 -21.61 -20.96
C GLU A 124 -23.58 -20.50 -20.52
N ALA A 125 -23.73 -19.43 -21.33
CA ALA A 125 -24.47 -18.23 -20.94
C ALA A 125 -25.95 -18.49 -20.57
N GLU A 126 -26.68 -19.26 -21.38
CA GLU A 126 -28.11 -19.55 -21.14
C GLU A 126 -28.29 -20.38 -19.86
N ARG A 127 -27.45 -21.40 -19.68
CA ARG A 127 -27.47 -22.29 -18.52
C ARG A 127 -27.18 -21.53 -17.22
N MET A 128 -26.15 -20.67 -17.23
CA MET A 128 -25.79 -19.88 -16.05
C MET A 128 -26.88 -18.85 -15.72
N ALA A 129 -27.57 -18.30 -16.72
CA ALA A 129 -28.73 -17.43 -16.51
C ALA A 129 -29.91 -18.17 -15.89
N GLU A 130 -30.15 -19.43 -16.27
CA GLU A 130 -31.18 -20.27 -15.65
C GLU A 130 -30.85 -20.59 -14.18
N LEU A 131 -29.60 -21.00 -13.90
CA LEU A 131 -29.15 -21.27 -12.53
C LEU A 131 -29.26 -20.02 -11.64
N GLU A 132 -28.92 -18.83 -12.16
CA GLU A 132 -29.08 -17.57 -11.43
C GLU A 132 -30.55 -17.26 -11.11
N LYS A 133 -31.47 -17.46 -12.05
CA LYS A 133 -32.92 -17.25 -11.83
C LYS A 133 -33.47 -18.16 -10.75
N ASN A 134 -32.99 -19.40 -10.70
CA ASN A 134 -33.43 -20.40 -9.73
C ASN A 134 -32.80 -20.22 -8.34
N LEU A 135 -31.72 -19.44 -8.22
CA LEU A 135 -31.19 -19.05 -6.92
C LEU A 135 -32.14 -18.07 -6.22
N SER A 136 -32.38 -18.27 -4.93
CA SER A 136 -33.16 -17.35 -4.09
C SER A 136 -32.63 -17.34 -2.66
N LYS A 137 -32.89 -16.24 -1.95
CA LYS A 137 -32.68 -16.21 -0.50
C LYS A 137 -33.66 -17.19 0.15
N VAL A 138 -33.17 -17.95 1.12
CA VAL A 138 -34.00 -18.75 2.03
C VAL A 138 -34.71 -17.81 2.99
N ARG A 139 -35.97 -18.11 3.32
CA ARG A 139 -36.78 -17.21 4.16
C ARG A 139 -36.10 -16.99 5.52
N GLU A 140 -35.90 -15.72 5.90
CA GLU A 140 -35.31 -15.36 7.19
C GLU A 140 -36.39 -15.25 8.28
N PRO A 141 -36.29 -16.04 9.37
CA PRO A 141 -37.13 -15.88 10.55
C PRO A 141 -36.85 -14.54 11.26
N LYS A 142 -37.81 -14.10 12.09
CA LYS A 142 -37.72 -12.80 12.79
C LYS A 142 -36.64 -12.79 13.87
N ASP A 143 -36.59 -13.86 14.65
CA ASP A 143 -35.69 -14.05 15.78
C ASP A 143 -35.27 -15.53 15.91
N ASP A 144 -34.36 -15.80 16.85
CA ASP A 144 -33.82 -17.14 17.07
C ASP A 144 -34.88 -18.14 17.56
N THR A 145 -35.93 -17.67 18.25
CA THR A 145 -37.00 -18.55 18.73
C THR A 145 -37.86 -19.04 17.58
N ASP A 146 -38.19 -18.16 16.64
CA ASP A 146 -38.90 -18.53 15.42
C ASP A 146 -38.02 -19.37 14.48
N PHE A 147 -36.71 -19.14 14.46
CA PHE A 147 -35.77 -19.95 13.68
C PHE A 147 -35.79 -21.43 14.10
N GLU A 148 -35.72 -21.74 15.39
CA GLU A 148 -35.72 -23.13 15.87
C GLU A 148 -37.03 -23.88 15.51
N LYS A 149 -38.17 -23.18 15.39
CA LYS A 149 -39.45 -23.80 14.97
C LYS A 149 -39.46 -24.23 13.50
N VAL A 150 -38.77 -23.51 12.63
CA VAL A 150 -38.78 -23.72 11.18
C VAL A 150 -37.46 -24.26 10.64
N LYS A 151 -36.55 -24.65 11.54
CA LYS A 151 -35.16 -25.02 11.22
C LYS A 151 -35.06 -26.13 10.18
N GLU A 152 -35.88 -27.17 10.29
CA GLU A 152 -35.90 -28.28 9.33
C GLU A 152 -36.36 -27.84 7.93
N GLU A 153 -37.36 -26.95 7.84
CA GLU A 153 -37.82 -26.37 6.57
C GLU A 153 -36.71 -25.52 5.94
N VAL A 154 -36.08 -24.66 6.75
CA VAL A 154 -34.93 -23.82 6.34
C VAL A 154 -33.77 -24.69 5.83
N ILE A 155 -33.45 -25.80 6.51
CA ILE A 155 -32.41 -26.74 6.06
C ILE A 155 -32.82 -27.37 4.73
N GLY A 156 -34.09 -27.76 4.56
CA GLY A 156 -34.61 -28.27 3.30
C GLY A 156 -34.48 -27.29 2.14
N GLU A 157 -34.78 -26.00 2.36
CA GLU A 157 -34.58 -24.94 1.37
C GLU A 157 -33.09 -24.69 1.09
N LEU A 158 -32.25 -24.65 2.13
CA LEU A 158 -30.81 -24.47 1.98
C LEU A 158 -30.16 -25.60 1.17
N LYS A 159 -30.56 -26.86 1.37
CA LYS A 159 -30.08 -27.99 0.56
C LYS A 159 -30.36 -27.78 -0.93
N LYS A 160 -31.58 -27.34 -1.28
CA LYS A 160 -31.94 -27.00 -2.67
C LYS A 160 -31.06 -25.87 -3.23
N GLN A 161 -30.85 -24.81 -2.44
CA GLN A 161 -29.98 -23.70 -2.87
C GLN A 161 -28.51 -24.17 -3.01
N PHE A 162 -28.02 -25.02 -2.11
CA PHE A 162 -26.67 -25.59 -2.17
C PHE A 162 -26.45 -26.47 -3.39
N GLU A 163 -27.46 -27.23 -3.84
CA GLU A 163 -27.37 -27.98 -5.10
C GLU A 163 -27.17 -27.07 -6.32
N ILE A 164 -27.90 -25.96 -6.37
CA ILE A 164 -27.76 -24.96 -7.44
C ILE A 164 -26.39 -24.30 -7.36
N ILE A 165 -25.95 -23.90 -6.16
CA ILE A 165 -24.62 -23.30 -5.95
C ILE A 165 -23.51 -24.30 -6.33
N ASN A 166 -23.64 -25.58 -6.01
CA ASN A 166 -22.66 -26.60 -6.39
C ASN A 166 -22.51 -26.71 -7.90
N LYS A 167 -23.62 -26.71 -8.66
CA LYS A 167 -23.57 -26.67 -10.13
C LYS A 167 -22.85 -25.42 -10.62
N ILE A 168 -23.16 -24.25 -10.07
CA ILE A 168 -22.47 -22.99 -10.40
C ILE A 168 -20.97 -23.08 -10.09
N ILE A 169 -20.59 -23.66 -8.96
CA ILE A 169 -19.20 -23.86 -8.56
C ILE A 169 -18.49 -24.82 -9.50
N GLU A 170 -19.15 -25.88 -9.97
CA GLU A 170 -18.59 -26.83 -10.93
C GLU A 170 -18.26 -26.15 -12.27
N TYR A 171 -19.18 -25.33 -12.80
CA TYR A 171 -18.92 -24.55 -14.02
C TYR A 171 -17.85 -23.50 -13.84
N CYS A 172 -17.96 -22.70 -12.77
CA CYS A 172 -16.98 -21.64 -12.52
C CYS A 172 -15.60 -22.24 -12.22
N GLY A 173 -15.54 -23.37 -11.52
CA GLY A 173 -14.31 -23.96 -10.97
C GLY A 173 -13.58 -24.92 -11.90
N ASN A 174 -14.18 -25.32 -13.02
CA ASN A 174 -13.47 -26.11 -14.04
C ASN A 174 -12.36 -25.28 -14.72
N GLU A 175 -11.54 -25.95 -15.54
CA GLU A 175 -10.38 -25.34 -16.19
C GLU A 175 -10.76 -24.09 -17.02
N ASN A 176 -11.80 -24.21 -17.85
CA ASN A 176 -12.29 -23.10 -18.68
C ASN A 176 -12.91 -21.96 -17.86
N GLY A 177 -13.67 -22.28 -16.82
CA GLY A 177 -14.26 -21.32 -15.90
C GLY A 177 -13.18 -20.50 -15.20
N ARG A 178 -12.17 -21.17 -14.65
CA ARG A 178 -10.99 -20.50 -14.07
C ARG A 178 -10.27 -19.65 -15.12
N ARG A 179 -10.02 -20.19 -16.31
CA ARG A 179 -9.33 -19.52 -17.42
C ARG A 179 -10.02 -18.22 -17.84
N PHE A 180 -11.30 -18.26 -18.21
CA PHE A 180 -12.00 -17.11 -18.79
C PHE A 180 -12.53 -16.13 -17.74
N ILE A 181 -13.15 -16.63 -16.65
CA ILE A 181 -13.67 -15.76 -15.59
C ILE A 181 -12.51 -15.11 -14.84
N GLY A 182 -11.48 -15.90 -14.51
CA GLY A 182 -10.26 -15.41 -13.87
C GLY A 182 -9.59 -14.32 -14.70
N ALA A 183 -9.38 -14.55 -16.01
CA ALA A 183 -8.83 -13.55 -16.92
C ALA A 183 -9.66 -12.25 -16.92
N LYS A 184 -10.98 -12.34 -17.09
CA LYS A 184 -11.87 -11.17 -17.04
C LYS A 184 -11.80 -10.42 -15.72
N ASN A 185 -11.62 -11.11 -14.58
CA ASN A 185 -11.48 -10.47 -13.28
C ASN A 185 -10.15 -9.71 -13.17
N VAL A 186 -9.02 -10.31 -13.56
CA VAL A 186 -7.69 -9.68 -13.44
C VAL A 186 -7.49 -8.52 -14.43
N ILE A 187 -8.13 -8.55 -15.60
CA ILE A 187 -8.08 -7.46 -16.59
C ILE A 187 -8.50 -6.15 -15.96
N TYR A 188 -9.67 -6.14 -15.32
CA TYR A 188 -10.26 -4.92 -14.80
C TYR A 188 -9.81 -4.54 -13.39
N THR A 189 -9.14 -5.44 -12.67
CA THR A 189 -8.70 -5.16 -11.29
C THR A 189 -7.21 -4.91 -11.18
N ILE A 190 -6.41 -5.54 -12.06
CA ILE A 190 -4.94 -5.54 -11.97
C ILE A 190 -4.32 -5.02 -13.27
N ILE A 191 -4.55 -5.69 -14.40
CA ILE A 191 -3.82 -5.42 -15.65
C ILE A 191 -4.06 -3.99 -16.15
N ARG A 192 -5.31 -3.52 -16.12
CA ARG A 192 -5.67 -2.16 -16.58
C ARG A 192 -4.93 -1.05 -15.84
N ASN A 193 -4.33 -1.33 -14.67
CA ASN A 193 -3.63 -0.34 -13.87
C ASN A 193 -2.27 0.03 -14.48
N GLY A 194 -1.65 -0.88 -15.25
CA GLY A 194 -0.39 -0.58 -15.97
C GLY A 194 -0.62 -0.02 -17.37
N TRP A 195 -1.59 -0.55 -18.12
CA TRP A 195 -1.85 -0.14 -19.50
C TRP A 195 -3.30 -0.30 -19.91
N ASN A 196 -3.73 0.40 -20.96
CA ASN A 196 -5.11 0.42 -21.43
C ASN A 196 -5.24 0.76 -22.93
N GLY A 197 -6.44 0.59 -23.48
CA GLY A 197 -6.83 1.10 -24.81
C GLY A 197 -6.39 0.29 -26.03
N ILE A 198 -5.71 -0.84 -25.84
CA ILE A 198 -5.22 -1.73 -26.91
C ILE A 198 -5.58 -3.20 -26.62
N SER A 199 -5.44 -4.08 -27.60
CA SER A 199 -5.76 -5.53 -27.49
C SER A 199 -7.13 -5.75 -26.81
N PHE A 200 -7.25 -6.67 -25.86
CA PHE A 200 -8.48 -6.98 -25.14
C PHE A 200 -9.03 -5.81 -24.28
N LEU A 201 -8.25 -4.75 -24.07
CA LEU A 201 -8.67 -3.50 -23.43
C LEU A 201 -9.14 -2.44 -24.43
N ASN A 202 -9.06 -2.71 -25.74
CA ASN A 202 -9.72 -1.91 -26.76
C ASN A 202 -11.20 -2.35 -26.87
N PRO A 203 -12.17 -1.48 -26.56
CA PRO A 203 -13.59 -1.80 -26.70
C PRO A 203 -14.02 -2.20 -28.12
N GLN A 204 -13.23 -1.81 -29.13
CA GLN A 204 -13.47 -2.09 -30.55
C GLN A 204 -12.75 -3.34 -31.06
N THR A 205 -12.10 -4.14 -30.18
CA THR A 205 -11.43 -5.36 -30.61
C THR A 205 -12.40 -6.34 -31.27
N LYS A 206 -11.94 -6.92 -32.39
CA LYS A 206 -12.67 -7.95 -33.15
C LYS A 206 -12.43 -9.35 -32.59
N ILE A 207 -11.30 -9.57 -31.92
CA ILE A 207 -10.94 -10.86 -31.31
C ILE A 207 -11.57 -10.90 -29.92
N LYS A 208 -12.57 -11.78 -29.74
CA LYS A 208 -13.32 -11.86 -28.46
C LYS A 208 -12.62 -12.70 -27.41
N ASP A 209 -11.87 -13.71 -27.83
CA ASP A 209 -11.01 -14.47 -26.94
C ASP A 209 -9.83 -13.60 -26.52
N ILE A 210 -9.75 -13.34 -25.21
CA ILE A 210 -8.73 -12.49 -24.60
C ILE A 210 -7.32 -13.06 -24.82
N TYR A 211 -7.17 -14.39 -24.73
CA TYR A 211 -5.88 -15.04 -24.83
C TYR A 211 -5.37 -14.94 -26.27
N GLU A 212 -6.25 -15.18 -27.24
CA GLU A 212 -5.95 -15.02 -28.67
C GLU A 212 -5.64 -13.56 -29.02
N ASP A 213 -6.40 -12.61 -28.50
CA ASP A 213 -6.17 -11.17 -28.73
C ASP A 213 -4.79 -10.77 -28.20
N TYR A 214 -4.46 -11.14 -26.97
CA TYR A 214 -3.15 -10.84 -26.37
C TYR A 214 -2.00 -11.50 -27.12
N ARG A 215 -2.13 -12.78 -27.48
CA ARG A 215 -1.13 -13.52 -28.26
C ARG A 215 -0.85 -12.82 -29.58
N THR A 216 -1.90 -12.56 -30.35
CA THR A 216 -1.80 -11.94 -31.68
C THR A 216 -1.22 -10.53 -31.59
N TYR A 217 -1.65 -9.73 -30.61
CA TYR A 217 -1.28 -8.31 -30.52
C TYR A 217 0.13 -8.06 -29.98
N PHE A 218 0.64 -8.94 -29.11
CA PHE A 218 1.94 -8.77 -28.44
C PHE A 218 2.95 -9.88 -28.71
N VAL A 219 2.55 -11.14 -28.58
CA VAL A 219 3.46 -12.29 -28.59
C VAL A 219 3.89 -12.62 -30.02
N ASP A 220 2.94 -12.79 -30.93
CA ASP A 220 3.20 -13.15 -32.33
C ASP A 220 4.02 -12.04 -33.01
N GLU A 221 3.63 -10.77 -32.83
CA GLU A 221 4.38 -9.60 -33.29
C GLU A 221 5.84 -9.58 -32.78
N ALA A 222 6.08 -9.96 -31.52
CA ALA A 222 7.42 -10.03 -30.96
C ALA A 222 8.24 -11.19 -31.58
N ARG A 223 7.63 -12.36 -31.77
CA ARG A 223 8.27 -13.53 -32.39
C ARG A 223 8.61 -13.28 -33.85
N GLU A 224 7.69 -12.69 -34.62
CA GLU A 224 7.91 -12.30 -36.01
C GLU A 224 9.05 -11.27 -36.13
N TYR A 225 9.07 -10.26 -35.26
CA TYR A 225 10.16 -9.29 -35.21
C TYR A 225 11.52 -9.93 -34.91
N LEU A 226 11.57 -10.88 -33.96
CA LEU A 226 12.80 -11.58 -33.61
C LEU A 226 13.33 -12.38 -34.82
N ALA A 227 12.45 -13.06 -35.56
CA ALA A 227 12.80 -13.86 -36.75
C ALA A 227 13.12 -13.02 -38.01
N ALA A 228 12.64 -11.77 -38.10
CA ALA A 228 12.80 -10.94 -39.28
C ALA A 228 14.26 -10.50 -39.56
N ASP A 229 14.61 -10.37 -40.84
CA ASP A 229 15.81 -9.67 -41.30
C ASP A 229 15.62 -8.15 -41.15
N LYS A 230 16.51 -7.54 -40.36
CA LYS A 230 16.41 -6.15 -39.93
C LYS A 230 17.27 -5.20 -40.78
N GLN A 231 17.94 -5.68 -41.84
CA GLN A 231 18.83 -4.84 -42.68
C GLN A 231 18.15 -3.59 -43.27
N LYS A 232 16.85 -3.67 -43.58
CA LYS A 232 16.09 -2.57 -44.19
C LYS A 232 15.38 -1.66 -43.18
N PHE A 233 15.52 -1.92 -41.89
CA PHE A 233 14.82 -1.18 -40.85
C PHE A 233 15.52 0.18 -40.64
N ARG A 234 14.74 1.27 -40.73
CA ARG A 234 15.29 2.63 -40.84
C ARG A 234 15.26 3.41 -39.53
N TYR A 235 14.44 2.97 -38.58
CA TYR A 235 14.23 3.67 -37.32
C TYR A 235 14.81 2.86 -36.16
N LYS A 236 14.84 3.44 -34.96
CA LYS A 236 15.34 2.79 -33.75
C LYS A 236 14.27 2.80 -32.67
N CYS A 237 14.19 1.71 -31.92
CA CYS A 237 13.35 1.63 -30.74
C CYS A 237 13.86 2.60 -29.67
N PHE A 238 12.95 3.42 -29.15
CA PHE A 238 13.20 4.41 -28.10
C PHE A 238 13.80 3.78 -26.83
N THR A 239 13.33 2.60 -26.42
CA THR A 239 13.78 1.97 -25.17
C THR A 239 15.10 1.19 -25.31
N CYS A 240 15.27 0.42 -26.38
CA CYS A 240 16.40 -0.52 -26.47
C CYS A 240 17.42 -0.20 -27.57
N GLY A 241 17.11 0.75 -28.46
CA GLY A 241 17.93 1.13 -29.61
C GLY A 241 17.90 0.15 -30.77
N ALA A 242 17.18 -0.97 -30.66
CA ALA A 242 17.10 -1.97 -31.72
C ALA A 242 16.39 -1.41 -32.97
N PRO A 243 16.75 -1.83 -34.18
CA PRO A 243 16.16 -1.29 -35.40
C PRO A 243 14.68 -1.66 -35.50
N ILE A 244 13.84 -0.77 -36.04
CA ILE A 244 12.41 -0.97 -36.28
C ILE A 244 12.00 -0.49 -37.69
N ARG A 245 10.95 -1.09 -38.24
CA ARG A 245 10.47 -0.86 -39.60
C ARG A 245 9.78 0.50 -39.77
N ASP A 246 8.93 0.86 -38.81
CA ASP A 246 8.12 2.07 -38.79
C ASP A 246 7.92 2.57 -37.34
N MET A 247 7.27 3.72 -37.19
CA MET A 247 7.05 4.38 -35.90
C MET A 247 5.63 4.17 -35.34
N ASN A 248 4.88 3.16 -35.83
CA ASN A 248 3.47 2.99 -35.46
C ASN A 248 3.27 2.45 -34.03
N ASN A 249 4.28 1.78 -33.46
CA ASN A 249 4.22 1.22 -32.12
C ASN A 249 4.63 2.26 -31.07
N ASP A 250 3.76 3.21 -30.76
CA ASP A 250 4.02 4.20 -29.70
C ASP A 250 3.79 3.66 -28.28
N MET A 251 4.03 4.51 -27.28
CA MET A 251 3.86 4.20 -25.86
C MET A 251 2.50 4.66 -25.29
N SER A 252 1.58 5.16 -26.12
CA SER A 252 0.33 5.82 -25.68
C SER A 252 -0.58 4.90 -24.83
N PHE A 253 -0.43 3.59 -24.98
CA PHE A 253 -1.17 2.58 -24.22
C PHE A 253 -0.75 2.48 -22.74
N LEU A 254 0.44 2.96 -22.38
CA LEU A 254 0.92 2.95 -20.99
C LEU A 254 0.28 4.07 -20.20
N ASN A 255 -0.34 3.71 -19.07
CA ASN A 255 -1.02 4.68 -18.23
C ASN A 255 -0.04 5.75 -17.73
N GLN A 256 -0.38 7.03 -17.93
CA GLN A 256 0.37 8.21 -17.45
C GLN A 256 1.85 8.31 -17.86
N SER A 257 2.34 7.40 -18.70
CA SER A 257 3.72 7.39 -19.18
C SER A 257 3.81 7.72 -20.67
N GLY A 258 2.82 7.30 -21.47
CA GLY A 258 2.73 7.64 -22.89
C GLY A 258 1.78 8.81 -23.18
N PHE A 259 1.82 9.29 -24.42
CA PHE A 259 0.88 10.26 -24.97
C PHE A 259 0.50 9.88 -26.41
N ASP A 260 -0.65 10.38 -26.87
CA ASP A 260 -1.11 10.21 -28.25
C ASP A 260 -0.21 11.01 -29.20
N THR A 261 0.69 10.31 -29.89
CA THR A 261 1.70 10.91 -30.76
C THR A 261 1.09 11.61 -31.98
N ALA A 262 -0.09 11.17 -32.44
CA ALA A 262 -0.79 11.75 -33.58
C ALA A 262 -1.54 13.04 -33.22
N ARG A 263 -2.13 13.10 -32.03
CA ARG A 263 -2.97 14.24 -31.60
C ARG A 263 -2.26 15.23 -30.68
N LYS A 264 -1.15 14.85 -30.05
CA LYS A 264 -0.41 15.68 -29.09
C LYS A 264 1.08 15.80 -29.45
N PRO A 265 1.41 16.32 -30.65
CA PRO A 265 2.80 16.45 -31.08
C PRO A 265 3.62 17.45 -30.22
N SER A 266 2.95 18.34 -29.48
CA SER A 266 3.59 19.31 -28.57
C SER A 266 4.33 18.70 -27.39
N HIS A 267 4.16 17.39 -27.13
CA HIS A 267 4.93 16.67 -26.12
C HIS A 267 6.31 16.21 -26.62
N VAL A 268 6.59 16.36 -27.92
CA VAL A 268 7.86 15.94 -28.53
C VAL A 268 8.65 17.16 -29.02
N TRP A 269 9.98 17.06 -28.95
CA TRP A 269 10.86 18.09 -29.47
C TRP A 269 10.60 18.36 -30.95
N ASP A 270 10.48 19.64 -31.31
CA ASP A 270 10.21 20.10 -32.67
C ASP A 270 8.95 19.50 -33.34
N PHE A 271 8.02 18.96 -32.53
CA PHE A 271 6.80 18.29 -33.02
C PHE A 271 7.06 17.07 -33.92
N VAL A 272 8.29 16.52 -33.91
CA VAL A 272 8.69 15.34 -34.71
C VAL A 272 8.73 14.12 -33.82
N ASN A 273 7.79 13.19 -34.01
CA ASN A 273 7.73 11.97 -33.20
C ASN A 273 8.96 11.07 -33.42
N ASP A 274 9.70 10.83 -32.35
CA ASP A 274 10.83 9.90 -32.27
C ASP A 274 10.59 8.75 -31.25
N ILE A 275 9.37 8.66 -30.71
CA ILE A 275 9.00 7.68 -29.67
C ILE A 275 8.24 6.51 -30.31
N ALA A 276 8.98 5.44 -30.57
CA ALA A 276 8.41 4.16 -30.99
C ALA A 276 9.15 2.96 -30.39
N LEU A 277 8.43 1.86 -30.18
CA LEU A 277 8.90 0.63 -29.58
C LEU A 277 9.11 -0.45 -30.64
N CYS A 278 10.13 -1.30 -30.45
CA CYS A 278 10.12 -2.59 -31.13
C CYS A 278 9.05 -3.50 -30.50
N PRO A 279 8.53 -4.48 -31.26
CA PRO A 279 7.54 -5.42 -30.76
C PRO A 279 7.94 -6.17 -29.48
N VAL A 280 9.23 -6.49 -29.31
CA VAL A 280 9.75 -7.10 -28.06
C VAL A 280 9.58 -6.15 -26.87
N CYS A 281 10.01 -4.90 -26.98
CA CYS A 281 9.84 -3.92 -25.89
C CYS A 281 8.35 -3.69 -25.58
N LYS A 282 7.49 -3.64 -26.61
CA LYS A 282 6.03 -3.51 -26.44
C LYS A 282 5.44 -4.69 -25.65
N LEU A 283 5.85 -5.91 -25.95
CA LEU A 283 5.49 -7.10 -25.17
C LEU A 283 5.97 -7.00 -23.72
N ILE A 284 7.25 -6.62 -23.50
CA ILE A 284 7.78 -6.45 -22.13
C ILE A 284 6.98 -5.40 -21.36
N TYR A 285 6.69 -4.24 -21.95
CA TYR A 285 5.87 -3.19 -21.32
C TYR A 285 4.45 -3.64 -20.95
N SER A 286 3.86 -4.58 -21.71
CA SER A 286 2.57 -5.16 -21.33
C SER A 286 2.62 -5.92 -20.00
N CYS A 287 3.81 -6.33 -19.54
CA CYS A 287 4.05 -7.00 -18.28
C CYS A 287 4.22 -6.03 -17.08
N LEU A 288 4.12 -4.71 -17.29
CA LEU A 288 4.18 -3.70 -16.23
C LEU A 288 3.34 -4.05 -14.98
N PRO A 289 2.06 -4.48 -15.11
CA PRO A 289 1.26 -4.81 -13.93
C PRO A 289 1.79 -6.01 -13.14
N ALA A 290 2.56 -6.91 -13.76
CA ALA A 290 3.13 -8.08 -13.09
C ALA A 290 4.37 -7.74 -12.26
N GLY A 291 4.98 -6.56 -12.49
CA GLY A 291 6.07 -6.04 -11.67
C GLY A 291 5.60 -5.43 -10.35
N PHE A 292 4.36 -4.95 -10.31
CA PHE A 292 3.73 -4.35 -9.14
C PHE A 292 3.03 -5.40 -8.27
N VAL A 293 2.91 -5.10 -6.97
CA VAL A 293 1.90 -5.71 -6.10
C VAL A 293 0.73 -4.75 -5.92
N TYR A 294 -0.50 -5.25 -6.04
CA TYR A 294 -1.72 -4.46 -5.85
C TYR A 294 -2.56 -4.96 -4.67
N VAL A 295 -3.14 -4.03 -3.91
CA VAL A 295 -4.14 -4.29 -2.89
C VAL A 295 -5.28 -3.29 -3.07
N ASN A 296 -6.46 -3.77 -3.43
CA ASN A 296 -7.59 -2.91 -3.78
C ASN A 296 -7.19 -1.93 -4.91
N ASN A 297 -7.29 -0.61 -4.67
CA ASN A 297 -6.94 0.43 -5.64
C ASN A 297 -5.53 1.01 -5.41
N THR A 298 -4.71 0.36 -4.58
CA THR A 298 -3.33 0.78 -4.34
C THR A 298 -2.34 -0.25 -4.90
N GLY A 299 -1.18 0.22 -5.34
CA GLY A 299 -0.10 -0.63 -5.82
C GLY A 299 1.28 -0.13 -5.40
N LEU A 300 2.25 -1.03 -5.38
CA LEU A 300 3.63 -0.76 -4.98
C LEU A 300 4.62 -1.45 -5.91
N TYR A 301 5.68 -0.72 -6.26
CA TYR A 301 6.87 -1.23 -6.90
C TYR A 301 8.11 -0.54 -6.31
N ILE A 302 9.16 -1.32 -6.06
CA ILE A 302 10.45 -0.85 -5.54
C ILE A 302 11.45 -0.90 -6.70
N ASN A 303 11.87 0.25 -7.20
CA ASN A 303 12.79 0.34 -8.32
C ASN A 303 14.24 0.27 -7.82
N ALA A 304 14.78 -0.94 -7.77
CA ALA A 304 16.13 -1.18 -7.29
C ALA A 304 17.13 -1.31 -8.45
N ASN A 305 17.74 -0.19 -8.84
CA ASN A 305 18.58 -0.10 -10.03
C ASN A 305 20.00 -0.67 -9.89
N VAL A 306 20.33 -1.29 -8.76
CA VAL A 306 21.67 -1.80 -8.46
C VAL A 306 22.00 -3.05 -9.29
N ASN A 307 21.08 -4.01 -9.33
CA ASN A 307 21.26 -5.28 -10.04
C ASN A 307 19.91 -5.88 -10.41
N MET A 308 19.83 -6.53 -11.57
CA MET A 308 18.58 -7.09 -12.10
C MET A 308 17.98 -8.16 -11.17
N ARG A 309 18.81 -9.03 -10.60
CA ARG A 309 18.35 -10.08 -9.66
C ARG A 309 17.77 -9.47 -8.39
N TYR A 310 18.42 -8.44 -7.86
CA TYR A 310 17.95 -7.74 -6.67
C TYR A 310 16.60 -7.06 -6.93
N ASN A 311 16.46 -6.36 -8.06
CA ASN A 311 15.20 -5.73 -8.48
C ASN A 311 14.02 -6.72 -8.53
N VAL A 312 14.24 -7.93 -9.06
CA VAL A 312 13.19 -8.97 -9.09
C VAL A 312 12.88 -9.49 -7.69
N ARG A 313 13.90 -9.79 -6.89
CA ARG A 313 13.73 -10.41 -5.55
C ARG A 313 13.06 -9.48 -4.55
N VAL A 314 13.43 -8.21 -4.51
CA VAL A 314 12.85 -7.24 -3.58
C VAL A 314 11.34 -7.08 -3.84
N ASN A 315 10.93 -7.00 -5.10
CA ASN A 315 9.52 -6.90 -5.48
C ASN A 315 8.75 -8.21 -5.28
N ARG A 316 9.37 -9.36 -5.52
CA ARG A 316 8.78 -10.68 -5.18
C ARG A 316 8.53 -10.79 -3.68
N SER A 317 9.52 -10.45 -2.87
CA SER A 317 9.38 -10.43 -1.42
C SER A 317 8.27 -9.50 -0.97
N ALA A 318 8.24 -8.28 -1.53
CA ALA A 318 7.21 -7.30 -1.23
C ALA A 318 5.82 -7.85 -1.50
N ARG A 319 5.62 -8.46 -2.67
CA ARG A 319 4.38 -9.13 -3.05
C ARG A 319 3.99 -10.24 -2.07
N ASP A 320 4.92 -11.13 -1.74
CA ASP A 320 4.64 -12.27 -0.87
C ASP A 320 4.28 -11.81 0.56
N SER A 321 4.94 -10.77 1.09
CA SER A 321 4.59 -10.15 2.39
C SER A 321 3.18 -9.54 2.34
N VAL A 322 2.88 -8.73 1.33
CA VAL A 322 1.56 -8.06 1.17
C VAL A 322 0.40 -9.08 1.07
N LEU A 323 0.60 -10.18 0.35
CA LEU A 323 -0.45 -11.16 0.07
C LEU A 323 -0.61 -12.22 1.17
N LYS A 324 0.41 -12.47 2.01
CA LYS A 324 0.34 -13.39 3.17
C LYS A 324 -0.47 -12.81 4.34
N GLU A 325 -0.51 -11.49 4.52
CA GLU A 325 -1.21 -10.87 5.65
C GLU A 325 -2.74 -10.84 5.46
N GLY A 326 -3.46 -11.42 6.42
CA GLY A 326 -4.92 -11.54 6.42
C GLY A 326 -5.65 -10.19 6.37
N ARG A 327 -6.90 -10.18 5.88
CA ARG A 327 -7.73 -9.03 5.41
C ARG A 327 -7.97 -7.85 6.40
N ASN A 328 -7.31 -7.81 7.57
CA ASN A 328 -7.65 -6.91 8.68
C ASN A 328 -6.83 -5.61 8.77
N GLU A 329 -5.84 -5.39 7.89
CA GLU A 329 -5.05 -4.15 7.83
C GLU A 329 -5.32 -3.34 6.55
N THR A 330 -5.31 -2.00 6.64
CA THR A 330 -5.48 -1.10 5.48
C THR A 330 -4.36 -1.31 4.46
N ALA A 331 -4.68 -1.13 3.18
CA ALA A 331 -3.73 -1.36 2.07
C ALA A 331 -2.45 -0.51 2.20
N SER A 332 -2.58 0.72 2.68
CA SER A 332 -1.45 1.62 2.95
C SER A 332 -0.52 1.05 4.02
N ARG A 333 -1.04 0.53 5.14
CA ARG A 333 -0.21 -0.06 6.22
C ARG A 333 0.65 -1.21 5.75
N ARG A 334 0.12 -2.09 4.91
CA ARG A 334 0.87 -3.19 4.30
C ARG A 334 1.99 -2.70 3.40
N ILE A 335 1.70 -1.71 2.55
CA ILE A 335 2.68 -1.11 1.63
C ILE A 335 3.84 -0.53 2.43
N TYR A 336 3.55 0.21 3.50
CA TYR A 336 4.54 0.78 4.39
C TYR A 336 5.39 -0.29 5.09
N LYS A 337 4.75 -1.29 5.71
CA LYS A 337 5.46 -2.40 6.36
C LYS A 337 6.39 -3.14 5.40
N VAL A 338 5.90 -3.45 4.21
CA VAL A 338 6.65 -4.12 3.15
C VAL A 338 7.85 -3.30 2.68
N LEU A 339 7.68 -1.99 2.62
CA LEU A 339 8.73 -1.07 2.25
C LEU A 339 9.83 -1.04 3.32
N VAL A 340 9.47 -0.97 4.61
CA VAL A 340 10.42 -1.12 5.73
C VAL A 340 11.13 -2.48 5.68
N GLU A 341 10.39 -3.58 5.52
CA GLU A 341 10.97 -4.93 5.42
C GLU A 341 11.92 -5.10 4.24
N ALA A 342 11.59 -4.52 3.08
CA ALA A 342 12.43 -4.54 1.89
C ALA A 342 13.74 -3.78 2.13
N MET A 343 13.67 -2.62 2.78
CA MET A 343 14.84 -1.80 3.11
C MET A 343 15.76 -2.46 4.15
N GLU A 344 15.19 -3.16 5.14
CA GLU A 344 15.98 -3.92 6.11
C GLU A 344 16.78 -5.05 5.44
N ARG A 345 16.17 -5.75 4.48
CA ARG A 345 16.88 -6.78 3.69
C ARG A 345 17.95 -6.17 2.79
N GLU A 346 17.68 -4.99 2.24
CA GLU A 346 18.66 -4.23 1.46
C GLU A 346 19.91 -3.90 2.27
N ARG A 347 19.75 -3.51 3.54
CA ARG A 347 20.88 -3.19 4.44
C ARG A 347 21.80 -4.40 4.65
N ILE A 348 21.25 -5.61 4.65
CA ILE A 348 22.00 -6.86 4.80
C ILE A 348 22.79 -7.18 3.51
N GLU A 349 22.22 -6.91 2.32
CA GLU A 349 22.90 -7.12 1.03
C GLU A 349 23.86 -5.96 0.64
N LYS A 350 23.66 -4.75 1.19
CA LYS A 350 24.42 -3.51 0.94
C LYS A 350 25.89 -3.50 1.38
N SER A 351 26.41 -4.58 1.97
CA SER A 351 27.86 -4.72 2.20
C SER A 351 28.68 -4.82 0.88
N ARG A 352 28.02 -4.88 -0.30
CA ARG A 352 28.67 -5.10 -1.60
C ARG A 352 28.40 -4.06 -2.70
N TYR A 353 27.49 -3.10 -2.54
CA TYR A 353 27.15 -2.13 -3.59
C TYR A 353 26.91 -0.72 -3.02
N GLU A 354 27.45 0.30 -3.69
CA GLU A 354 27.39 1.71 -3.29
C GLU A 354 25.96 2.27 -3.21
N LEU A 355 25.82 3.36 -2.44
CA LEU A 355 24.59 4.04 -2.00
C LEU A 355 23.67 4.46 -3.16
N ALA A 356 22.79 3.57 -3.60
CA ALA A 356 21.64 3.96 -4.42
C ALA A 356 20.43 4.28 -3.52
N ASP A 357 19.83 5.45 -3.72
CA ASP A 357 18.52 5.78 -3.16
C ASP A 357 17.48 4.85 -3.76
N VAL A 358 16.61 4.30 -2.90
CA VAL A 358 15.54 3.40 -3.34
C VAL A 358 14.40 4.25 -3.86
N GLN A 359 14.11 4.17 -5.16
CA GLN A 359 12.92 4.80 -5.70
C GLN A 359 11.72 3.87 -5.52
N VAL A 360 10.74 4.33 -4.78
CA VAL A 360 9.47 3.64 -4.59
C VAL A 360 8.42 4.28 -5.48
N VAL A 361 7.73 3.44 -6.25
CA VAL A 361 6.61 3.84 -7.10
C VAL A 361 5.33 3.32 -6.48
N ARG A 362 4.45 4.23 -6.07
CA ARG A 362 3.12 3.92 -5.55
C ARG A 362 2.07 4.19 -6.62
N TYR A 363 1.09 3.32 -6.73
CA TYR A 363 -0.10 3.53 -7.54
C TYR A 363 -1.27 3.81 -6.60
N GLU A 364 -1.88 4.98 -6.64
CA GLU A 364 -3.00 5.36 -5.77
C GLU A 364 -3.98 6.25 -6.54
N ASN A 365 -5.29 5.99 -6.45
CA ASN A 365 -6.33 6.77 -7.12
C ASN A 365 -6.07 6.95 -8.63
N GLU A 366 -5.71 5.85 -9.29
CA GLU A 366 -5.37 5.82 -10.71
C GLU A 366 -4.16 6.70 -11.09
N ARG A 367 -3.25 7.01 -10.15
CA ARG A 367 -2.04 7.82 -10.39
C ARG A 367 -0.77 7.19 -9.84
N PHE A 368 0.32 7.35 -10.57
CA PHE A 368 1.66 7.01 -10.07
C PHE A 368 2.22 8.15 -9.22
N LYS A 369 2.72 7.81 -8.03
CA LYS A 369 3.44 8.70 -7.11
C LYS A 369 4.82 8.14 -6.87
N PHE A 370 5.81 9.03 -6.79
CA PHE A 370 7.21 8.66 -6.65
C PHE A 370 7.73 9.14 -5.31
N ASN A 371 8.37 8.26 -4.57
CA ASN A 371 9.11 8.59 -3.36
C ASN A 371 10.56 8.12 -3.56
N LEU A 372 11.51 9.02 -3.32
CA LEU A 372 12.91 8.65 -3.15
C LEU A 372 13.11 8.39 -1.66
N LEU A 373 13.74 7.27 -1.34
CA LEU A 373 14.05 6.91 0.03
C LEU A 373 15.58 6.94 0.21
N PRO A 374 16.10 8.10 0.66
CA PRO A 374 17.49 8.22 1.04
C PRO A 374 17.87 7.24 2.13
N GLU A 375 19.16 6.88 2.19
CA GLU A 375 19.72 6.04 3.25
C GLU A 375 19.40 6.58 4.66
N SER A 376 19.37 7.91 4.81
CA SER A 376 19.03 8.59 6.06
C SER A 376 17.60 8.32 6.52
N THR A 377 16.63 8.30 5.59
CA THR A 377 15.23 7.94 5.86
C THR A 377 15.12 6.48 6.29
N ILE A 378 15.90 5.58 5.69
CA ILE A 378 15.97 4.16 6.09
C ILE A 378 16.46 4.02 7.52
N LYS A 379 17.60 4.65 7.82
CA LYS A 379 18.22 4.66 9.15
C LYS A 379 17.27 5.23 10.20
N LEU A 380 16.52 6.27 9.85
CA LEU A 380 15.50 6.87 10.72
C LEU A 380 14.43 5.85 11.08
N ILE A 381 13.83 5.19 10.09
CA ILE A 381 12.75 4.22 10.32
C ILE A 381 13.23 3.05 11.17
N HIS A 382 14.43 2.53 10.89
CA HIS A 382 15.03 1.48 11.71
C HIS A 382 15.25 1.93 13.15
N LYS A 383 15.79 3.14 13.33
CA LYS A 383 16.08 3.68 14.67
C LYS A 383 14.82 3.84 15.51
N TYR A 384 13.71 4.26 14.90
CA TYR A 384 12.44 4.51 15.57
C TYR A 384 11.39 3.44 15.25
N HIS A 385 11.82 2.19 15.01
CA HIS A 385 10.94 1.11 14.58
C HIS A 385 9.81 0.85 15.58
N ASP A 386 10.14 0.85 16.87
CA ASP A 386 9.19 0.49 17.94
C ASP A 386 8.17 1.60 18.14
N GLU A 387 8.61 2.86 18.12
CA GLU A 387 7.77 4.05 18.15
C GLU A 387 6.81 4.08 16.96
N ILE A 388 7.31 3.85 15.74
CA ILE A 388 6.49 3.78 14.53
C ILE A 388 5.48 2.63 14.63
N SER A 389 5.89 1.47 15.14
CA SER A 389 5.01 0.30 15.31
C SER A 389 3.91 0.53 16.35
N GLY A 390 4.20 1.27 17.42
CA GLY A 390 3.22 1.69 18.42
C GLY A 390 2.06 2.50 17.81
N LEU A 391 2.31 3.21 16.72
CA LEU A 391 1.31 4.06 16.06
C LEU A 391 0.29 3.28 15.20
N ILE A 392 0.51 1.99 14.89
CA ILE A 392 -0.30 1.23 13.92
C ILE A 392 -1.81 1.31 14.19
N ARG A 393 -2.23 1.29 15.46
CA ARG A 393 -3.64 1.30 15.87
C ARG A 393 -4.14 2.67 16.34
N THR A 394 -3.39 3.73 16.04
CA THR A 394 -3.69 5.09 16.50
C THR A 394 -4.35 5.93 15.42
N GLY A 395 -5.22 6.85 15.84
CA GLY A 395 -5.97 7.70 14.91
C GLY A 395 -6.82 8.75 15.60
N TYR A 396 -7.55 9.54 14.81
CA TYR A 396 -8.54 10.49 15.30
C TYR A 396 -9.71 10.62 14.31
N LYS A 397 -10.84 11.18 14.78
CA LYS A 397 -12.00 11.50 13.94
C LYS A 397 -12.14 13.00 13.72
N GLU A 398 -12.46 13.36 12.49
CA GLU A 398 -12.86 14.72 12.12
C GLU A 398 -14.20 14.63 11.38
N GLY A 399 -15.29 15.02 12.06
CA GLY A 399 -16.65 14.78 11.57
C GLY A 399 -16.96 13.28 11.46
N LYS A 400 -17.22 12.80 10.25
CA LYS A 400 -17.52 11.38 9.96
C LYS A 400 -16.30 10.59 9.49
N GLU A 401 -15.19 11.26 9.23
CA GLU A 401 -13.99 10.65 8.69
C GLU A 401 -13.04 10.24 9.81
N SER A 402 -12.29 9.15 9.57
CA SER A 402 -11.29 8.64 10.50
C SER A 402 -9.91 8.72 9.83
N TYR A 403 -8.94 9.24 10.57
CA TYR A 403 -7.59 9.50 10.10
C TYR A 403 -6.60 8.64 10.87
N SER A 404 -5.73 7.91 10.17
CA SER A 404 -4.67 7.11 10.78
C SER A 404 -3.46 7.99 11.09
N ILE A 405 -2.92 7.94 12.31
CA ILE A 405 -1.71 8.68 12.66
C ILE A 405 -0.48 8.01 12.05
N TYR A 406 -0.41 6.68 12.10
CA TYR A 406 0.64 5.88 11.45
C TYR A 406 0.86 6.26 9.97
N GLU A 407 -0.22 6.32 9.19
CA GLU A 407 -0.15 6.65 7.76
C GLU A 407 0.35 8.07 7.53
N GLN A 408 -0.10 9.05 8.34
CA GLN A 408 0.34 10.44 8.25
C GLN A 408 1.82 10.61 8.65
N VAL A 409 2.28 9.89 9.67
CA VAL A 409 3.69 9.94 10.09
C VAL A 409 4.60 9.41 8.98
N LEU A 410 4.26 8.26 8.41
CA LEU A 410 5.07 7.67 7.34
C LEU A 410 5.00 8.47 6.04
N GLU A 411 3.83 9.01 5.69
CA GLU A 411 3.72 9.89 4.52
C GLU A 411 4.62 11.12 4.66
N ASN A 412 4.65 11.74 5.85
CA ASN A 412 5.54 12.87 6.12
C ASN A 412 7.02 12.45 6.07
N ILE A 413 7.40 11.30 6.65
CA ILE A 413 8.78 10.78 6.60
C ILE A 413 9.21 10.54 5.14
N PHE A 414 8.37 9.90 4.32
CA PHE A 414 8.70 9.60 2.92
C PHE A 414 8.72 10.83 2.00
N ASN A 415 8.09 11.92 2.44
CA ASN A 415 8.10 13.20 1.74
C ASN A 415 9.13 14.18 2.35
N ASN A 416 9.95 13.75 3.30
CA ASN A 416 10.89 14.59 4.06
C ASN A 416 10.23 15.83 4.69
N GLN A 417 9.00 15.69 5.17
CA GLN A 417 8.23 16.73 5.81
C GLN A 417 8.25 16.56 7.32
N ASN A 418 8.53 17.64 8.06
CA ASN A 418 8.44 17.60 9.52
C ASN A 418 7.01 17.31 10.00
N LEU A 419 6.90 16.82 11.24
CA LEU A 419 5.68 16.35 11.86
C LEU A 419 5.04 17.42 12.77
N PHE A 420 5.56 18.65 12.84
CA PHE A 420 5.05 19.66 13.78
C PHE A 420 3.59 20.02 13.53
N LEU A 421 3.16 20.08 12.27
CA LEU A 421 1.75 20.32 11.95
C LEU A 421 0.85 19.19 12.44
N LEU A 422 1.29 17.93 12.34
CA LEU A 422 0.58 16.78 12.87
C LEU A 422 0.52 16.84 14.40
N VAL A 423 1.67 17.08 15.06
CA VAL A 423 1.74 17.24 16.52
C VAL A 423 0.80 18.35 17.01
N TYR A 424 0.80 19.51 16.35
CA TYR A 424 -0.13 20.60 16.65
C TYR A 424 -1.59 20.14 16.57
N LYS A 425 -1.98 19.46 15.48
CA LYS A 425 -3.36 18.96 15.31
C LYS A 425 -3.72 17.98 16.42
N LEU A 426 -2.85 17.03 16.73
CA LEU A 426 -3.08 16.02 17.78
C LEU A 426 -3.25 16.67 19.16
N LEU A 427 -2.37 17.59 19.54
CA LEU A 427 -2.48 18.30 20.81
C LEU A 427 -3.75 19.16 20.87
N HIS A 428 -4.08 19.86 19.78
CA HIS A 428 -5.32 20.64 19.69
C HIS A 428 -6.56 19.75 19.85
N PHE A 429 -6.64 18.63 19.12
CA PHE A 429 -7.75 17.68 19.25
C PHE A 429 -7.83 17.06 20.63
N LYS A 430 -6.69 16.77 21.29
CA LYS A 430 -6.71 16.28 22.67
C LYS A 430 -7.35 17.28 23.63
N THR A 431 -7.09 18.58 23.43
CA THR A 431 -7.69 19.64 24.27
C THR A 431 -9.14 19.95 23.94
N ALA A 432 -9.56 19.88 22.67
CA ALA A 432 -10.87 20.31 22.21
C ALA A 432 -11.90 19.16 22.07
N SER A 433 -11.45 17.97 21.67
CA SER A 433 -12.28 16.84 21.25
C SER A 433 -11.67 15.48 21.67
N ASN A 434 -11.31 15.32 22.96
CA ASN A 434 -10.63 14.12 23.46
C ASN A 434 -11.36 12.80 23.14
N LYS A 435 -12.70 12.81 23.11
CA LYS A 435 -13.54 11.63 22.79
C LYS A 435 -13.31 11.06 21.39
N ASP A 436 -12.81 11.89 20.48
CA ASP A 436 -12.57 11.55 19.07
C ASP A 436 -11.08 11.21 18.82
N CYS A 437 -10.29 11.13 19.88
CA CYS A 437 -8.85 10.81 19.84
C CYS A 437 -8.60 9.36 20.28
N PHE A 438 -8.00 8.57 19.40
CA PHE A 438 -7.59 7.18 19.65
C PHE A 438 -6.07 7.09 19.81
N PHE A 439 -5.51 7.92 20.70
CA PHE A 439 -4.09 7.98 21.05
C PHE A 439 -3.89 8.63 22.44
N HIS A 440 -2.76 8.34 23.10
CA HIS A 440 -2.33 8.95 24.37
C HIS A 440 -1.10 9.84 24.18
N MET A 441 -0.69 10.58 25.23
CA MET A 441 0.43 11.54 25.10
C MET A 441 1.78 10.88 24.82
N GLY A 442 2.00 9.64 25.26
CA GLY A 442 3.18 8.86 24.86
C GLY A 442 3.35 8.75 23.34
N HIS A 443 2.27 8.52 22.58
CA HIS A 443 2.35 8.52 21.12
C HIS A 443 2.74 9.89 20.52
N VAL A 444 2.39 10.99 21.18
CA VAL A 444 2.80 12.33 20.72
C VAL A 444 4.29 12.56 20.97
N GLU A 445 4.80 12.04 22.08
CA GLU A 445 6.24 12.03 22.39
C GLU A 445 7.04 11.15 21.42
N ASP A 446 6.52 9.98 21.05
CA ASP A 446 7.09 9.13 20.01
C ASP A 446 7.21 9.89 18.69
N ILE A 447 6.14 10.58 18.28
CA ILE A 447 6.11 11.42 17.06
C ILE A 447 7.14 12.57 17.15
N LEU A 448 7.29 13.21 18.32
CA LEU A 448 8.28 14.25 18.53
C LEU A 448 9.70 13.71 18.41
N SER A 449 9.96 12.51 18.94
CA SER A 449 11.26 11.83 18.86
C SER A 449 11.62 11.45 17.43
N ILE A 450 10.66 10.88 16.70
CA ILE A 450 10.78 10.62 15.25
C ILE A 450 11.08 11.91 14.50
N ASN A 451 10.34 12.99 14.78
CA ASN A 451 10.50 14.28 14.10
C ASN A 451 11.88 14.92 14.35
N ALA A 452 12.37 14.86 15.59
CA ALA A 452 13.71 15.35 15.91
C ALA A 452 14.79 14.57 15.14
N GLY A 453 14.63 13.24 15.05
CA GLY A 453 15.48 12.41 14.20
C GLY A 453 15.43 12.80 12.72
N LEU A 454 14.21 13.04 12.19
CA LEU A 454 14.00 13.45 10.81
C LEU A 454 14.70 14.78 10.51
N ILE A 455 14.50 15.78 11.36
CA ILE A 455 15.12 17.10 11.21
C ILE A 455 16.65 16.99 11.26
N LYS A 456 17.20 16.21 12.22
CA LYS A 456 18.65 15.94 12.30
C LYS A 456 19.18 15.29 11.02
N SER A 457 18.42 14.35 10.44
CA SER A 457 18.81 13.66 9.21
C SER A 457 18.82 14.56 7.96
N LEU A 458 18.12 15.69 8.01
CA LEU A 458 18.05 16.69 6.95
C LEU A 458 19.06 17.85 7.15
N GLY A 459 20.00 17.72 8.10
CA GLY A 459 20.97 18.77 8.44
C GLY A 459 20.43 19.87 9.34
N GLY A 460 19.25 19.69 9.93
CA GLY A 460 18.75 20.59 10.97
C GLY A 460 19.37 20.27 12.33
N MET A 461 19.24 21.20 13.28
CA MET A 461 19.64 20.99 14.69
C MET A 461 21.15 20.72 14.92
N GLU A 462 22.03 21.13 14.00
CA GLU A 462 23.49 20.90 14.10
C GLU A 462 24.15 21.44 15.39
N ASN A 463 23.55 22.48 15.99
CA ASN A 463 24.06 23.13 17.21
C ASN A 463 23.41 22.63 18.51
N MET A 464 22.72 21.48 18.49
CA MET A 464 22.17 20.87 19.71
C MET A 464 23.24 20.17 20.53
N ASP A 465 23.12 20.26 21.86
CA ASP A 465 23.90 19.42 22.76
C ASP A 465 23.41 17.98 22.68
N GLU A 466 24.24 17.09 22.11
CA GLU A 466 23.90 15.68 21.92
C GLU A 466 23.69 14.92 23.24
N ASN A 467 24.16 15.47 24.37
CA ASN A 467 23.99 14.86 25.70
C ASN A 467 22.68 15.25 26.38
N ARG A 468 21.90 16.18 25.81
CA ARG A 468 20.63 16.64 26.39
C ARG A 468 19.44 16.04 25.67
N ASN A 469 18.51 15.50 26.47
CA ASN A 469 17.21 15.07 25.97
C ASN A 469 16.20 16.21 26.11
N TYR A 470 16.26 17.17 25.18
CA TYR A 470 15.38 18.35 25.16
C TYR A 470 13.89 17.99 25.21
N ILE A 471 13.49 16.90 24.55
CA ILE A 471 12.09 16.42 24.53
C ILE A 471 11.65 16.05 25.95
N ASN A 472 12.39 15.16 26.61
CA ASN A 472 12.05 14.68 27.95
C ASN A 472 12.14 15.81 29.00
N GLU A 473 13.19 16.63 28.95
CA GLU A 473 13.34 17.76 29.87
C GLU A 473 12.18 18.76 29.77
N ALA A 474 11.78 19.11 28.54
CA ALA A 474 10.66 20.03 28.29
C ALA A 474 9.32 19.41 28.67
N LYS A 475 9.08 18.14 28.33
CA LYS A 475 7.88 17.39 28.72
C LYS A 475 7.72 17.36 30.24
N ASN A 476 8.78 16.97 30.97
CA ASN A 476 8.75 16.92 32.43
C ASN A 476 8.50 18.31 33.03
N SER A 477 9.10 19.35 32.46
CA SER A 477 8.82 20.74 32.85
C SER A 477 7.33 21.10 32.71
N GLY A 478 6.70 20.71 31.59
CA GLY A 478 5.26 20.90 31.37
C GLY A 478 4.41 20.12 32.36
N TYR A 479 4.78 18.86 32.63
CA TYR A 479 4.08 18.00 33.59
C TYR A 479 4.18 18.52 35.03
N HIS A 480 5.36 18.97 35.48
CA HIS A 480 5.52 19.59 36.79
C HIS A 480 4.71 20.87 36.92
N LEU A 481 4.67 21.70 35.87
CA LEU A 481 3.81 22.89 35.88
C LEU A 481 2.34 22.50 36.00
N ARG A 482 1.88 21.47 35.26
CA ARG A 482 0.51 20.94 35.39
C ARG A 482 0.21 20.51 36.83
N LYS A 483 1.09 19.71 37.45
CA LYS A 483 0.97 19.28 38.85
C LYS A 483 0.83 20.49 39.79
N ALA A 484 1.62 21.55 39.58
CA ALA A 484 1.52 22.77 40.38
C ALA A 484 0.17 23.50 40.21
N PHE A 485 -0.35 23.57 38.98
CA PHE A 485 -1.69 24.10 38.72
C PHE A 485 -2.79 23.30 39.42
N MET A 486 -2.71 21.96 39.39
CA MET A 486 -3.67 21.08 40.05
C MET A 486 -3.59 21.17 41.58
N LYS A 487 -2.38 21.35 42.14
CA LYS A 487 -2.20 21.59 43.57
C LYS A 487 -2.84 22.91 44.02
N ASN A 488 -2.74 23.96 43.21
CA ASN A 488 -3.36 25.25 43.50
C ASN A 488 -4.89 25.21 43.31
N ASN A 489 -5.39 24.45 42.34
CA ASN A 489 -6.82 24.21 42.12
C ASN A 489 -7.05 22.94 41.29
N GLU A 490 -7.59 21.90 41.95
CA GLU A 490 -7.75 20.56 41.38
C GLU A 490 -8.68 20.50 40.17
N LYS A 491 -9.64 21.44 40.04
CA LYS A 491 -10.60 21.54 38.93
C LYS A 491 -10.32 22.73 38.01
N THR A 492 -9.06 23.16 37.89
CA THR A 492 -8.71 24.34 37.11
C THR A 492 -8.99 24.17 35.60
N GLY A 493 -10.05 24.81 35.11
CA GLY A 493 -10.33 24.95 33.68
C GLY A 493 -9.32 25.84 32.92
N LYS A 494 -8.24 26.30 33.58
CA LYS A 494 -7.21 27.16 32.98
C LYS A 494 -6.29 26.40 32.02
N ILE A 495 -6.07 25.11 32.26
CA ILE A 495 -5.11 24.31 31.47
C ILE A 495 -5.49 24.28 29.98
N PRO A 496 -6.74 24.00 29.57
CA PRO A 496 -7.12 24.05 28.15
C PRO A 496 -6.87 25.42 27.51
N GLY A 497 -7.26 26.52 28.18
CA GLY A 497 -7.08 27.87 27.66
C GLY A 497 -5.62 28.30 27.55
N ILE A 498 -4.77 27.90 28.51
CA ILE A 498 -3.32 28.13 28.42
C ILE A 498 -2.71 27.30 27.29
N SER A 499 -3.07 26.02 27.21
CA SER A 499 -2.58 25.11 26.16
C SER A 499 -2.93 25.62 24.76
N TYR A 500 -4.16 26.10 24.55
CA TYR A 500 -4.58 26.70 23.28
C TYR A 500 -3.72 27.91 22.88
N ARG A 501 -3.43 28.81 23.84
CA ARG A 501 -2.56 29.97 23.58
C ARG A 501 -1.12 29.56 23.27
N LEU A 502 -0.57 28.59 24.00
CA LEU A 502 0.77 28.06 23.72
C LEU A 502 0.83 27.40 22.34
N LEU A 503 -0.16 26.57 21.98
CA LEU A 503 -0.25 25.91 20.68
C LEU A 503 -0.36 26.91 19.52
N ASN A 504 -1.13 27.99 19.68
CA ASN A 504 -1.22 29.05 18.68
C ASN A 504 0.09 29.82 18.51
N ALA A 505 0.78 30.11 19.62
CA ALA A 505 2.10 30.73 19.57
C ALA A 505 3.10 29.84 18.82
N LEU A 506 3.08 28.52 19.06
CA LEU A 506 3.93 27.56 18.36
C LEU A 506 3.59 27.48 16.87
N LYS A 507 2.31 27.34 16.52
CA LYS A 507 1.86 27.28 15.11
C LYS A 507 2.26 28.53 14.30
N THR A 508 2.27 29.69 14.95
CA THR A 508 2.59 30.98 14.30
C THR A 508 4.07 31.36 14.43
N GLY A 509 4.91 30.53 15.07
CA GLY A 509 6.32 30.85 15.30
C GLY A 509 6.55 32.00 16.30
N ASN A 510 5.54 32.41 17.06
CA ASN A 510 5.60 33.60 17.92
C ASN A 510 6.20 33.28 19.31
N ARG A 511 7.53 33.35 19.41
CA ARG A 511 8.28 33.12 20.66
C ARG A 511 7.90 34.06 21.80
N ASN A 512 7.66 35.33 21.49
CA ASN A 512 7.32 36.33 22.51
C ASN A 512 5.99 35.96 23.18
N MET A 513 4.96 35.68 22.37
CA MET A 513 3.67 35.24 22.90
C MET A 513 3.80 33.92 23.69
N PHE A 514 4.63 32.98 23.23
CA PHE A 514 4.87 31.74 23.96
C PHE A 514 5.48 32.01 25.34
N MET A 515 6.53 32.83 25.39
CA MET A 515 7.21 33.20 26.64
C MET A 515 6.31 34.00 27.57
N ASP A 516 5.53 34.95 27.06
CA ASP A 516 4.59 35.71 27.88
C ASP A 516 3.59 34.80 28.58
N VAL A 517 3.01 33.82 27.85
CA VAL A 517 2.07 32.85 28.44
C VAL A 517 2.78 31.95 29.45
N LEU A 518 4.00 31.50 29.15
CA LEU A 518 4.75 30.58 30.00
C LEU A 518 5.23 31.26 31.29
N LEU A 519 5.84 32.44 31.21
CA LEU A 519 6.30 33.21 32.36
C LEU A 519 5.15 33.55 33.31
N ASN A 520 4.00 33.98 32.77
CA ASN A 520 2.80 34.24 33.58
C ASN A 520 2.29 32.96 34.27
N SER A 521 2.41 31.80 33.60
CA SER A 521 1.99 30.51 34.17
C SER A 521 2.90 30.06 35.32
N TYR A 522 4.22 30.25 35.19
CA TYR A 522 5.18 29.99 36.26
C TYR A 522 5.04 30.98 37.43
N LEU A 523 4.82 32.26 37.14
CA LEU A 523 4.54 33.29 38.15
C LEU A 523 3.29 32.95 38.96
N TYR A 524 2.20 32.52 38.30
CA TYR A 524 0.97 32.10 38.97
C TYR A 524 1.16 30.92 39.92
N THR A 525 2.05 29.99 39.59
CA THR A 525 2.32 28.81 40.43
C THR A 525 3.46 29.03 41.43
N GLY A 526 4.17 30.15 41.35
CA GLY A 526 5.32 30.47 42.21
C GLY A 526 6.56 29.61 41.95
N ASN A 527 6.64 28.93 40.79
CA ASN A 527 7.74 28.04 40.45
C ASN A 527 8.80 28.74 39.59
N LYS A 528 10.06 28.28 39.69
CA LYS A 528 11.15 28.73 38.83
C LYS A 528 10.97 28.21 37.40
N VAL A 529 11.30 29.03 36.41
CA VAL A 529 11.30 28.64 35.00
C VAL A 529 12.47 27.68 34.74
N PRO A 530 12.23 26.48 34.19
CA PRO A 530 13.27 25.50 33.91
C PRO A 530 14.26 25.98 32.83
N ALA A 531 15.54 25.64 32.99
CA ALA A 531 16.61 26.06 32.11
C ALA A 531 16.45 25.58 30.66
N VAL A 532 15.76 24.45 30.42
CA VAL A 532 15.46 23.98 29.06
C VAL A 532 14.66 25.01 28.24
N ILE A 533 13.88 25.88 28.89
CA ILE A 533 13.05 26.87 28.18
C ILE A 533 13.89 27.96 27.52
N SER A 534 15.07 28.33 28.04
CA SER A 534 15.91 29.35 27.40
C SER A 534 16.49 28.89 26.06
N GLU A 535 16.49 27.59 25.80
CA GLU A 535 17.06 27.00 24.59
C GLU A 535 16.21 27.25 23.34
N ILE A 536 14.94 27.68 23.51
CA ILE A 536 14.04 28.01 22.39
C ILE A 536 14.52 29.17 21.51
N PHE A 537 15.45 29.99 22.02
CA PHE A 537 15.98 31.13 21.28
C PHE A 537 17.13 30.75 20.33
N ARG A 538 17.61 29.51 20.39
CA ARG A 538 18.74 29.06 19.55
C ARG A 538 18.34 28.79 18.10
N SER A 539 17.15 28.21 17.85
CA SER A 539 16.64 27.98 16.49
C SER A 539 15.11 27.77 16.46
N ASP A 540 14.51 27.81 15.27
CA ASP A 540 13.06 27.56 15.05
C ASP A 540 12.67 26.11 15.34
N GLU A 541 13.55 25.18 15.01
CA GLU A 541 13.39 23.75 15.26
C GLU A 541 13.45 23.46 16.76
N LEU A 542 14.38 24.09 17.48
CA LEU A 542 14.48 23.98 18.95
C LEU A 542 13.25 24.57 19.64
N PHE A 543 12.80 25.75 19.19
CA PHE A 543 11.59 26.37 19.71
C PHE A 543 10.38 25.43 19.59
N SER A 544 10.18 24.88 18.39
CA SER A 544 9.05 23.98 18.13
C SER A 544 9.20 22.67 18.90
N THR A 545 10.39 22.06 18.93
CA THR A 545 10.66 20.80 19.65
C THR A 545 10.40 20.93 21.14
N ILE A 546 11.00 21.93 21.79
CA ILE A 546 10.84 22.19 23.23
C ILE A 546 9.39 22.59 23.52
N GLY A 547 8.83 23.50 22.73
CA GLY A 547 7.49 24.04 22.95
C GLY A 547 6.40 22.97 22.84
N TYR A 548 6.41 22.16 21.79
CA TYR A 548 5.44 21.07 21.64
C TYR A 548 5.65 19.97 22.68
N SER A 549 6.89 19.64 23.05
CA SER A 549 7.18 18.67 24.12
C SER A 549 6.65 19.16 25.47
N PHE A 550 6.87 20.44 25.78
CA PHE A 550 6.34 21.09 26.97
C PHE A 550 4.81 21.02 27.04
N VAL A 551 4.13 21.38 25.94
CA VAL A 551 2.67 21.34 25.89
C VAL A 551 2.13 19.90 26.00
N THR A 552 2.84 18.91 25.43
CA THR A 552 2.52 17.48 25.57
C THR A 552 2.49 17.07 27.05
N GLY A 553 3.53 17.40 27.80
CA GLY A 553 3.58 17.12 29.25
C GLY A 553 2.56 17.94 30.07
N PHE A 554 2.26 19.16 29.65
CA PHE A 554 1.27 20.02 30.32
C PHE A 554 -0.18 19.53 30.14
N ILE A 555 -0.49 18.89 29.01
CA ILE A 555 -1.82 18.33 28.72
C ILE A 555 -2.01 16.94 29.35
N ALA A 556 -0.95 16.14 29.49
CA ALA A 556 -1.00 14.74 29.94
C ALA A 556 -1.85 14.52 31.22
N GLU A 557 -2.81 13.61 31.15
CA GLU A 557 -3.69 13.23 32.26
C GLU A 557 -3.13 12.04 33.06
N ARG A 558 -3.55 11.93 34.32
CA ARG A 558 -3.01 11.04 35.37
C ARG A 558 -3.05 9.53 35.04
N SER A 559 -3.70 9.12 33.95
CA SER A 559 -3.87 7.73 33.52
C SER A 559 -2.83 7.23 32.51
N ASP A 560 -2.00 8.11 31.95
CA ASP A 560 -1.08 7.74 30.86
C ASP A 560 0.28 7.19 31.35
N ASP A 561 0.48 7.03 32.68
CA ASP A 561 1.79 6.81 33.30
C ASP A 561 1.86 5.59 34.25
N SER A 562 1.00 4.58 34.06
CA SER A 562 1.13 3.32 34.80
C SER A 562 2.27 2.47 34.23
N GLY A 563 3.51 2.85 34.55
CA GLY A 563 4.68 2.00 34.39
C GLY A 563 5.96 2.77 34.11
N ASN A 564 6.57 3.38 35.14
CA ASN A 564 8.04 3.47 35.29
C ASN A 564 8.57 4.31 36.49
N GLU A 565 7.74 4.83 37.41
CA GLU A 565 8.24 5.60 38.57
C GLU A 565 8.52 4.78 39.84
N ALA A 566 8.86 3.49 39.73
CA ALA A 566 9.26 2.70 40.90
C ALA A 566 10.55 1.91 40.63
N ASN A 567 11.69 2.61 40.51
CA ASN A 567 13.04 2.10 40.82
C ASN A 567 14.10 3.17 40.51
N ASN A 568 14.17 4.26 41.29
CA ASN A 568 15.40 5.09 41.32
C ASN A 568 15.54 6.01 42.54
N GLU A 569 14.98 5.65 43.70
CA GLU A 569 15.33 6.30 44.97
C GLU A 569 15.38 5.24 46.08
N LYS A 570 16.52 4.54 46.18
CA LYS A 570 17.02 3.92 47.44
C LYS A 570 18.40 3.32 47.20
N THR A 571 19.40 4.08 47.65
CA THR A 571 20.83 3.81 47.93
C THR A 571 21.57 5.04 47.40
N VAL A 572 22.02 5.99 48.21
CA VAL A 572 23.07 5.83 49.23
C VAL A 572 22.86 6.89 50.31
N ASN A 573 22.62 6.46 51.54
CA ASN A 573 22.95 7.19 52.76
C ASN A 573 23.12 6.17 53.88
N GLY A 574 24.26 6.25 54.57
CA GLY A 574 24.61 5.49 55.76
C GLY A 574 25.85 4.62 55.55
N GLU A 575 26.88 4.64 56.39
CA GLU A 575 27.30 5.54 57.47
C GLU A 575 28.69 5.03 57.87
N GLU A 576 29.49 5.90 58.47
CA GLU A 576 30.78 5.58 59.07
C GLU A 576 30.65 4.50 60.17
N ASN A 577 31.48 3.47 60.09
CA ASN A 577 32.31 2.94 61.17
C ASN A 577 33.32 1.94 60.63
#